data_AF-A0A2S8Y9V1-F1
#
_entry.id   AF-A0A2S8Y9V1-F1
#
_cell.length_a   1.000
_cell.length_b   1.000
_cell.length_c   1.000
_cell.angle_alpha   90.00
_cell.angle_beta   90.00
_cell.angle_gamma   90.00
#
_symmetry.space_group_name_H-M   'P 1'
#
loop_
_entity.id
_entity.type
_entity.pdbx_description
1 polymer ?
#
loop_
_entity_poly.entity_id
_entity_poly.type
_entity_poly.pdbx_seq_one_letter_code
_entity_poly.pdbx_strand_id
1 'polypeptide(L)'
;MSLLAPSRVPPVVIMPPTHLPPLTPRKSRKGRWLLALGAVLALGMTAGWWGLPHPFRPEPIPEPVHLDSLTLFDAGSAVLNPASTRVLVKALVDIKARPGWLIVISGHTDTTGSTAQNQQLSHARATAVRDWMQRMGDIPDNCFAVQGGAANQPIASNETFEGRSANRRVDIQLVPQAGACGSG
;
A
#
# COMPACT_ATOMS: atom_id res chain seq x y z
N MET A 1 -16.15 -9.89 -53.08
CA MET A 1 -14.78 -9.63 -52.57
C MET A 1 -14.75 -8.21 -52.02
N SER A 2 -14.95 -8.03 -50.72
CA SER A 2 -14.93 -6.70 -50.08
C SER A 2 -13.62 -6.53 -49.32
N LEU A 3 -12.81 -5.55 -49.75
CA LEU A 3 -11.56 -5.17 -49.10
C LEU A 3 -11.88 -4.22 -47.93
N LEU A 4 -11.62 -4.66 -46.69
CA LEU A 4 -11.65 -3.78 -45.52
C LEU A 4 -10.38 -2.92 -45.49
N ALA A 5 -10.54 -1.60 -45.31
CA ALA A 5 -9.44 -0.66 -45.12
C ALA A 5 -8.79 -0.83 -43.72
N PRO A 6 -7.47 -0.60 -43.59
CA PRO A 6 -6.78 -0.74 -42.31
C PRO A 6 -7.05 0.44 -41.36
N SER A 7 -7.35 0.11 -40.10
CA SER A 7 -7.56 1.03 -38.98
C SER A 7 -6.28 1.81 -38.65
N ARG A 8 -6.33 3.14 -38.67
CA ARG A 8 -5.22 4.00 -38.23
C ARG A 8 -5.15 4.05 -36.71
N VAL A 9 -4.07 3.55 -36.12
CA VAL A 9 -3.77 3.69 -34.69
C VAL A 9 -3.05 5.04 -34.48
N PRO A 10 -3.49 5.91 -33.54
CA PRO A 10 -2.78 7.15 -33.26
C PRO A 10 -1.42 6.88 -32.60
N PRO A 11 -0.40 7.74 -32.84
CA PRO A 11 0.92 7.57 -32.24
C PRO A 11 0.88 7.82 -30.73
N VAL A 12 1.55 6.94 -29.98
CA VAL A 12 1.77 7.08 -28.54
C VAL A 12 2.73 8.24 -28.29
N VAL A 13 2.25 9.29 -27.61
CA VAL A 13 3.07 10.40 -27.15
C VAL A 13 3.67 10.01 -25.79
N ILE A 14 4.97 9.71 -25.76
CA ILE A 14 5.71 9.46 -24.52
C ILE A 14 6.16 10.83 -24.00
N MET A 15 5.54 11.31 -22.91
CA MET A 15 6.03 12.50 -22.23
C MET A 15 7.38 12.21 -21.57
N PRO A 16 8.40 13.06 -21.74
CA PRO A 16 9.65 12.92 -21.02
C PRO A 16 9.42 13.09 -19.51
N PRO A 17 10.15 12.36 -18.65
CA PRO A 17 10.02 12.50 -17.21
C PRO A 17 10.38 13.94 -16.81
N THR A 18 9.42 14.67 -16.28
CA THR A 18 9.67 15.97 -15.66
C THR A 18 10.56 15.76 -14.45
N HIS A 19 11.78 16.29 -14.49
CA HIS A 19 12.67 16.33 -13.34
C HIS A 19 12.02 17.17 -12.24
N LEU A 20 11.44 16.50 -11.25
CA LEU A 20 11.05 17.13 -10.00
C LEU A 20 12.31 17.76 -9.38
N PRO A 21 12.31 19.07 -9.09
CA PRO A 21 13.46 19.67 -8.42
C PRO A 21 13.63 19.05 -7.02
N PRO A 22 14.88 18.88 -6.55
CA PRO A 22 15.13 18.31 -5.24
C PRO A 22 14.49 19.19 -4.15
N LEU A 23 13.67 18.57 -3.30
CA LEU A 23 13.11 19.24 -2.13
C LEU A 23 14.25 19.58 -1.18
N THR A 24 14.61 20.86 -1.11
CA THR A 24 15.61 21.33 -0.15
C THR A 24 15.05 21.24 1.27
N PRO A 25 15.78 20.65 2.24
CA PRO A 25 15.31 20.61 3.62
C PRO A 25 15.29 22.03 4.20
N ARG A 26 14.11 22.49 4.63
CA ARG A 26 13.89 23.79 5.28
C ARG A 26 14.60 23.80 6.64
N LYS A 27 15.76 24.46 6.70
CA LYS A 27 16.58 24.62 7.92
C LYS A 27 15.79 25.38 9.00
N SER A 28 15.35 24.66 10.03
CA SER A 28 14.70 25.22 11.22
C SER A 28 15.67 26.15 11.97
N ARG A 29 15.40 27.46 11.96
CA ARG A 29 16.10 28.42 12.85
C ARG A 29 15.50 28.31 14.25
N LYS A 30 16.07 27.45 15.10
CA LYS A 30 15.87 27.53 16.55
C LYS A 30 16.71 28.70 17.09
N GLY A 31 16.11 29.88 17.18
CA GLY A 31 16.68 31.05 17.84
C GLY A 31 16.27 31.08 19.31
N ARG A 32 17.27 30.94 20.19
CA ARG A 32 17.17 31.02 21.64
C ARG A 32 17.20 32.49 22.06
N TRP A 33 16.14 33.00 22.66
CA TRP A 33 16.15 34.25 23.43
C TRP A 33 15.48 33.99 24.78
N LEU A 34 16.30 34.01 25.84
CA LEU A 34 15.88 34.15 27.22
C LEU A 34 16.14 35.61 27.64
N LEU A 35 15.43 36.01 28.71
CA LEU A 35 15.47 37.27 29.48
C LEU A 35 14.51 38.36 28.95
N ALA A 36 13.67 39.04 29.73
CA ALA A 36 13.20 38.90 31.12
C ALA A 36 11.94 39.79 31.30
N LEU A 37 11.22 39.55 32.39
CA LEU A 37 9.98 40.15 32.94
C LEU A 37 9.59 41.62 32.62
N GLY A 38 8.27 41.84 32.54
CA GLY A 38 7.59 43.09 32.88
C GLY A 38 6.13 42.81 33.31
N ALA A 39 5.74 43.29 34.50
CA ALA A 39 4.54 42.90 35.23
C ALA A 39 3.21 43.56 34.77
N VAL A 40 2.14 42.76 34.85
CA VAL A 40 0.71 43.01 35.11
C VAL A 40 0.14 44.41 34.90
N LEU A 41 -0.92 44.51 34.07
CA LEU A 41 -2.16 45.22 34.42
C LEU A 41 -3.37 44.48 33.84
N ALA A 42 -4.30 44.12 34.73
CA ALA A 42 -5.61 43.59 34.42
C ALA A 42 -6.55 44.70 33.92
N LEU A 43 -7.31 44.43 32.86
CA LEU A 43 -8.63 45.01 32.60
C LEU A 43 -9.31 44.11 31.55
N GLY A 44 -10.52 43.66 31.89
CA GLY A 44 -11.17 42.52 31.26
C GLY A 44 -11.66 42.76 29.84
N MET A 45 -11.67 41.68 29.05
CA MET A 45 -12.64 41.46 27.98
C MET A 45 -12.96 39.97 27.93
N THR A 46 -14.15 39.60 28.38
CA THR A 46 -14.74 38.27 28.38
C THR A 46 -15.34 37.89 27.02
N ALA A 47 -14.68 38.25 25.91
CA ALA A 47 -15.20 37.96 24.58
C ALA A 47 -14.06 37.65 23.61
N GLY A 48 -14.02 36.42 23.08
CA GLY A 48 -13.40 36.16 21.79
C GLY A 48 -12.20 35.22 21.72
N TRP A 49 -11.88 34.42 22.73
CA TRP A 49 -10.81 33.40 22.64
C TRP A 49 -11.29 32.00 22.21
N TRP A 50 -12.52 31.85 21.72
CA TRP A 50 -13.09 30.56 21.30
C TRP A 50 -13.15 30.34 19.77
N GLY A 51 -12.48 31.18 18.97
CA GLY A 51 -12.63 31.17 17.51
C GLY A 51 -11.34 31.03 16.70
N LEU A 52 -10.23 30.57 17.28
CA LEU A 52 -9.05 30.28 16.46
C LEU A 52 -9.40 29.13 15.51
N PRO A 53 -9.26 29.30 14.17
CA PRO A 53 -9.35 28.17 13.27
C PRO A 53 -8.30 27.17 13.73
N HIS A 54 -8.74 25.98 14.13
CA HIS A 54 -7.82 24.89 14.45
C HIS A 54 -6.88 24.76 13.26
N PRO A 55 -5.54 24.83 13.45
CA PRO A 55 -4.64 24.62 12.34
C PRO A 55 -5.01 23.28 11.72
N PHE A 56 -5.25 23.25 10.40
CA PHE A 56 -5.45 22.02 9.64
C PHE A 56 -4.31 21.08 10.01
N ARG A 57 -4.56 20.14 10.93
CA ARG A 57 -3.66 19.04 11.19
C ARG A 57 -3.99 18.05 10.08
N PRO A 58 -3.12 17.86 9.06
CA PRO A 58 -3.31 16.72 8.18
C PRO A 58 -3.33 15.50 9.08
N GLU A 59 -4.43 14.75 9.10
CA GLU A 59 -4.46 13.48 9.80
C GLU A 59 -3.31 12.63 9.25
N PRO A 60 -2.52 11.97 10.13
CA PRO A 60 -1.51 11.05 9.66
C PRO A 60 -2.20 9.99 8.81
N ILE A 61 -1.75 9.83 7.57
CA ILE A 61 -2.22 8.77 6.67
C ILE A 61 -1.97 7.45 7.41
N PRO A 62 -2.99 6.60 7.61
CA PRO A 62 -2.81 5.34 8.30
C PRO A 62 -1.72 4.49 7.68
N GLU A 63 -0.85 3.95 8.54
CA GLU A 63 0.24 3.07 8.11
C GLU A 63 -0.33 1.74 7.57
N PRO A 64 0.10 1.27 6.39
CA PRO A 64 -0.36 0.01 5.83
C PRO A 64 -0.05 -1.19 6.74
N VAL A 65 -0.94 -2.17 6.77
CA VAL A 65 -0.62 -3.48 7.36
C VAL A 65 0.30 -4.25 6.40
N HIS A 66 1.21 -5.06 6.93
CA HIS A 66 2.03 -5.99 6.15
C HIS A 66 1.82 -7.41 6.67
N LEU A 67 1.79 -8.39 5.78
CA LEU A 67 1.63 -9.81 6.15
C LEU A 67 2.71 -10.65 5.48
N ASP A 68 3.30 -11.58 6.22
CA ASP A 68 4.36 -12.46 5.71
C ASP A 68 3.80 -13.70 5.01
N SER A 69 4.16 -13.87 3.74
CA SER A 69 3.59 -14.88 2.84
C SER A 69 4.36 -16.20 2.71
N LEU A 70 5.58 -16.28 3.25
CA LEU A 70 6.31 -17.54 3.36
C LEU A 70 5.58 -18.62 4.19
N THR A 71 4.56 -18.22 4.93
CA THR A 71 3.69 -19.14 5.67
C THR A 71 2.54 -19.72 4.81
N LEU A 72 2.38 -19.23 3.59
CA LEU A 72 1.17 -19.44 2.79
C LEU A 72 1.33 -20.50 1.69
N PHE A 73 2.51 -20.63 1.07
CA PHE A 73 2.71 -21.42 -0.15
C PHE A 73 3.97 -22.28 -0.13
N ASP A 74 3.93 -23.40 -0.86
CA ASP A 74 5.15 -24.16 -1.20
C ASP A 74 5.95 -23.48 -2.33
N ALA A 75 7.20 -23.90 -2.50
CA ALA A 75 8.09 -23.38 -3.55
C ALA A 75 7.49 -23.57 -4.95
N GLY A 76 7.50 -22.50 -5.76
CA GLY A 76 6.92 -22.51 -7.11
C GLY A 76 5.39 -22.65 -7.18
N SER A 77 4.71 -22.79 -6.05
CA SER A 77 3.26 -22.99 -5.99
C SER A 77 2.51 -21.70 -5.66
N ALA A 78 1.28 -21.61 -6.17
CA ALA A 78 0.27 -20.63 -5.77
C ALA A 78 -0.91 -21.29 -5.03
N VAL A 79 -0.77 -22.56 -4.64
CA VAL A 79 -1.77 -23.28 -3.84
C VAL A 79 -1.51 -23.02 -2.35
N LEU A 80 -2.52 -22.53 -1.65
CA LEU A 80 -2.44 -22.25 -0.22
C LEU A 80 -2.29 -23.55 0.58
N ASN A 81 -1.29 -23.60 1.47
CA ASN A 81 -1.11 -24.70 2.40
C ASN A 81 -2.21 -24.66 3.49
N PRO A 82 -2.77 -25.79 3.95
CA PRO A 82 -3.69 -25.79 5.10
C PRO A 82 -3.18 -25.02 6.34
N ALA A 83 -1.87 -25.06 6.62
CA ALA A 83 -1.24 -24.34 7.73
C ALA A 83 -1.36 -22.80 7.62
N SER A 84 -1.53 -22.29 6.41
CA SER A 84 -1.69 -20.85 6.11
C SER A 84 -2.95 -20.24 6.70
N THR A 85 -3.99 -21.07 6.93
CA THR A 85 -5.32 -20.66 7.39
C THR A 85 -5.25 -19.79 8.64
N ARG A 86 -4.40 -20.15 9.61
CA ARG A 86 -4.28 -19.39 10.87
C ARG A 86 -3.81 -17.95 10.64
N VAL A 87 -2.83 -17.77 9.75
CA VAL A 87 -2.27 -16.44 9.42
C VAL A 87 -3.30 -15.63 8.64
N LEU A 88 -3.98 -16.26 7.68
CA LEU A 88 -5.01 -15.61 6.87
C LEU A 88 -6.25 -15.19 7.68
N VAL A 89 -6.65 -15.99 8.68
CA VAL A 89 -7.73 -15.61 9.62
C VAL A 89 -7.34 -14.38 10.43
N LYS A 90 -6.10 -14.32 10.94
CA LYS A 90 -5.61 -13.14 11.67
C LYS A 90 -5.67 -11.88 10.80
N ALA A 91 -5.19 -11.98 9.56
CA ALA A 91 -5.28 -10.91 8.58
C ALA A 91 -6.72 -10.46 8.31
N LEU A 92 -7.63 -11.42 8.20
CA LEU A 92 -9.05 -11.15 7.96
C LEU A 92 -9.69 -10.37 9.12
N VAL A 93 -9.29 -10.65 10.36
CA VAL A 93 -9.73 -9.86 11.53
C VAL A 93 -9.28 -8.41 11.40
N ASP A 94 -8.03 -8.18 11.02
CA ASP A 94 -7.47 -6.82 10.85
C ASP A 94 -8.12 -6.04 9.71
N ILE A 95 -8.51 -6.74 8.64
CA ILE A 95 -9.30 -6.20 7.51
C ILE A 95 -10.70 -5.81 7.98
N LYS A 96 -11.41 -6.70 8.69
CA LYS A 96 -12.78 -6.45 9.15
C LYS A 96 -12.86 -5.32 10.18
N ALA A 97 -11.77 -5.03 10.90
CA ALA A 97 -11.66 -3.88 11.78
C ALA A 97 -11.62 -2.53 11.04
N ARG A 98 -11.41 -2.53 9.71
CA ARG A 98 -11.28 -1.33 8.85
C ARG A 98 -12.25 -1.40 7.66
N PRO A 99 -13.56 -1.35 7.90
CA PRO A 99 -14.54 -1.40 6.81
C PRO A 99 -14.38 -0.22 5.86
N GLY A 100 -14.62 -0.44 4.57
CA GLY A 100 -14.57 0.62 3.56
C GLY A 100 -13.19 0.85 2.92
N TRP A 101 -12.12 0.28 3.47
CA TRP A 101 -10.76 0.48 2.99
C TRP A 101 -10.43 -0.44 1.80
N LEU A 102 -9.58 0.03 0.89
CA LEU A 102 -9.09 -0.78 -0.22
C LEU A 102 -8.06 -1.79 0.30
N ILE A 103 -8.23 -3.04 -0.10
CA ILE A 103 -7.34 -4.16 0.23
C ILE A 103 -6.41 -4.39 -0.96
N VAL A 104 -5.15 -4.00 -0.82
CA VAL A 104 -4.12 -4.20 -1.86
C VAL A 104 -3.32 -5.46 -1.54
N ILE A 105 -3.36 -6.45 -2.43
CA ILE A 105 -2.64 -7.71 -2.27
C ILE A 105 -1.57 -7.80 -3.35
N SER A 106 -0.30 -7.81 -2.94
CA SER A 106 0.86 -7.76 -3.82
C SER A 106 1.72 -8.99 -3.65
N GLY A 107 1.86 -9.82 -4.68
CA GLY A 107 2.75 -10.98 -4.65
C GLY A 107 4.16 -10.66 -5.10
N HIS A 108 5.15 -11.36 -4.56
CA HIS A 108 6.57 -11.17 -4.83
C HIS A 108 7.29 -12.52 -4.99
N THR A 109 8.38 -12.51 -5.74
CA THR A 109 9.30 -13.63 -5.92
C THR A 109 10.71 -13.20 -5.58
N ASP A 110 11.62 -14.18 -5.47
CA ASP A 110 13.05 -13.89 -5.62
C ASP A 110 13.43 -13.75 -7.10
N THR A 111 14.71 -13.49 -7.38
CA THR A 111 15.23 -13.32 -8.74
C THR A 111 15.53 -14.64 -9.47
N THR A 112 15.22 -15.79 -8.86
CA THR A 112 15.50 -17.10 -9.47
C THR A 112 14.47 -17.39 -10.57
N GLY A 113 14.90 -17.95 -11.70
CA GLY A 113 14.02 -18.31 -12.81
C GLY A 113 13.75 -17.16 -13.77
N SER A 114 12.75 -17.32 -14.66
CA SER A 114 12.46 -16.31 -15.67
C SER A 114 11.56 -15.19 -15.13
N THR A 115 11.81 -13.95 -15.57
CA THR A 115 11.01 -12.78 -15.19
C THR A 115 9.52 -12.98 -15.52
N ALA A 116 9.21 -13.55 -16.67
CA ALA A 116 7.83 -13.80 -17.09
C ALA A 116 7.11 -14.82 -16.17
N GLN A 117 7.78 -15.91 -15.80
CA GLN A 117 7.23 -16.89 -14.86
C GLN A 117 7.07 -16.27 -13.46
N ASN A 118 8.03 -15.47 -13.02
CA ASN A 118 7.96 -14.78 -11.73
C ASN A 118 6.81 -13.77 -11.68
N GLN A 119 6.54 -13.08 -12.79
CA GLN A 119 5.40 -12.18 -12.92
C GLN A 119 4.07 -12.95 -12.81
N GLN A 120 3.94 -14.07 -13.51
CA GLN A 120 2.74 -14.90 -13.45
C GLN A 120 2.56 -15.53 -12.05
N LEU A 121 3.63 -16.06 -11.47
CA LEU A 121 3.60 -16.72 -10.16
C LEU A 121 3.25 -15.74 -9.04
N SER A 122 3.87 -14.55 -9.03
CA SER A 122 3.56 -13.51 -8.04
C SER A 122 2.10 -13.07 -8.12
N HIS A 123 1.59 -12.81 -9.33
CA HIS A 123 0.18 -12.48 -9.52
C HIS A 123 -0.75 -13.63 -9.06
N ALA A 124 -0.47 -14.88 -9.47
CA ALA A 124 -1.27 -16.04 -9.09
C ALA A 124 -1.35 -16.24 -7.56
N ARG A 125 -0.25 -16.03 -6.85
CA ARG A 125 -0.22 -16.07 -5.38
C ARG A 125 -1.08 -14.99 -4.75
N ALA A 126 -0.99 -13.76 -5.26
CA ALA A 126 -1.82 -12.65 -4.79
C ALA A 126 -3.32 -12.93 -5.03
N THR A 127 -3.68 -13.48 -6.20
CA THR A 127 -5.05 -13.92 -6.50
C THR A 127 -5.52 -15.02 -5.56
N ALA A 128 -4.69 -16.02 -5.27
CA ALA A 128 -5.08 -17.11 -4.36
C ALA A 128 -5.42 -16.61 -2.94
N VAL A 129 -4.64 -15.65 -2.42
CA VAL A 129 -4.93 -14.98 -1.14
C VAL A 129 -6.24 -14.20 -1.22
N ARG A 130 -6.42 -13.39 -2.28
CA ARG A 130 -7.65 -12.63 -2.52
C ARG A 130 -8.88 -13.53 -2.51
N ASP A 131 -8.83 -14.63 -3.24
CA ASP A 131 -9.96 -15.56 -3.39
C ASP A 131 -10.30 -16.24 -2.07
N TRP A 132 -9.28 -16.58 -1.27
CA TRP A 132 -9.48 -17.10 0.08
C TRP A 132 -10.17 -16.06 0.97
N MET A 133 -9.73 -14.80 0.93
CA MET A 133 -10.30 -13.72 1.74
C MET A 133 -11.73 -13.39 1.34
N GLN A 134 -12.02 -13.37 0.04
CA GLN A 134 -13.38 -13.19 -0.47
C GLN A 134 -14.31 -14.29 0.05
N ARG A 135 -13.92 -15.57 -0.09
CA ARG A 135 -14.75 -16.71 0.36
C ARG A 135 -14.93 -16.78 1.87
N MET A 136 -13.87 -16.58 2.64
CA MET A 136 -13.91 -16.73 4.11
C MET A 136 -14.40 -15.47 4.81
N GLY A 137 -14.20 -14.31 4.18
CA GLY A 137 -14.52 -13.00 4.72
C GLY A 137 -15.88 -12.46 4.33
N ASP A 138 -16.47 -12.99 3.26
CA ASP A 138 -17.64 -12.42 2.57
C ASP A 138 -17.36 -10.97 2.11
N ILE A 139 -16.18 -10.76 1.52
CA ILE A 139 -15.72 -9.44 1.08
C ILE A 139 -15.99 -9.28 -0.43
N PRO A 140 -16.69 -8.23 -0.86
CA PRO A 140 -16.94 -7.94 -2.27
C PRO A 140 -15.68 -7.83 -3.12
N ASP A 141 -15.78 -8.16 -4.42
CA ASP A 141 -14.64 -8.13 -5.34
C ASP A 141 -14.01 -6.74 -5.50
N ASN A 142 -14.84 -5.69 -5.51
CA ASN A 142 -14.42 -4.29 -5.65
C ASN A 142 -13.55 -3.78 -4.49
N CYS A 143 -13.52 -4.49 -3.35
CA CYS A 143 -12.64 -4.18 -2.25
C CYS A 143 -11.16 -4.47 -2.51
N PHE A 144 -10.84 -5.27 -3.54
CA PHE A 144 -9.50 -5.79 -3.74
C PHE A 144 -8.79 -5.15 -4.93
N ALA A 145 -7.52 -4.81 -4.73
CA ALA A 145 -6.56 -4.56 -5.81
C ALA A 145 -5.47 -5.63 -5.76
N VAL A 146 -5.32 -6.42 -6.83
CA VAL A 146 -4.37 -7.53 -6.89
C VAL A 146 -3.21 -7.18 -7.82
N GLN A 147 -1.98 -7.42 -7.39
CA GLN A 147 -0.77 -7.09 -8.15
C GLN A 147 0.28 -8.21 -8.06
N GLY A 148 0.99 -8.44 -9.18
CA GLY A 148 2.20 -9.24 -9.22
C GLY A 148 3.43 -8.33 -9.31
N GLY A 149 4.27 -8.31 -8.29
CA GLY A 149 5.48 -7.50 -8.23
C GLY A 149 6.75 -8.22 -8.72
N ALA A 150 6.67 -9.52 -9.00
CA ALA A 150 7.81 -10.38 -9.29
C ALA A 150 8.99 -10.10 -8.31
N ALA A 151 10.21 -9.95 -8.83
CA ALA A 151 11.40 -9.63 -8.07
C ALA A 151 11.71 -8.12 -7.99
N ASN A 152 10.80 -7.25 -8.41
CA ASN A 152 11.08 -5.82 -8.63
C ASN A 152 11.12 -4.99 -7.33
N GLN A 153 10.65 -5.56 -6.23
CA GLN A 153 10.60 -4.90 -4.91
C GLN A 153 11.19 -5.83 -3.83
N PRO A 154 12.51 -6.09 -3.88
CA PRO A 154 13.17 -6.93 -2.88
C PRO A 154 13.24 -6.21 -1.53
N ILE A 155 13.00 -6.94 -0.46
CA ILE A 155 13.16 -6.46 0.92
C ILE A 155 14.47 -6.95 1.56
N ALA A 156 15.12 -7.92 0.92
CA ALA A 156 16.40 -8.48 1.33
C ALA A 156 17.25 -8.84 0.11
N SER A 157 18.53 -9.15 0.35
CA SER A 157 19.46 -9.56 -0.71
C SER A 157 19.00 -10.85 -1.39
N ASN A 158 19.03 -10.90 -2.73
CA ASN A 158 18.78 -12.15 -3.46
C ASN A 158 20.00 -13.08 -3.51
N GLU A 159 21.15 -12.63 -3.01
CA GLU A 159 22.39 -13.42 -3.01
C GLU A 159 22.36 -14.53 -1.95
N THR A 160 21.67 -14.29 -0.81
CA THR A 160 21.60 -15.27 0.28
C THR A 160 20.30 -16.09 0.22
N PHE A 161 20.34 -17.30 0.76
CA PHE A 161 19.15 -18.15 0.85
C PHE A 161 18.06 -17.48 1.69
N GLU A 162 18.45 -16.89 2.81
CA GLU A 162 17.58 -16.20 3.76
C GLU A 162 16.89 -15.01 3.09
N GLY A 163 17.64 -14.20 2.35
CA GLY A 163 17.09 -13.03 1.68
C GLY A 163 16.19 -13.38 0.49
N ARG A 164 16.52 -14.41 -0.29
CA ARG A 164 15.59 -14.97 -1.28
C ARG A 164 14.31 -15.47 -0.64
N SER A 165 14.42 -16.14 0.50
CA SER A 165 13.24 -16.54 1.27
C SER A 165 12.39 -15.32 1.61
N ALA A 166 12.94 -14.31 2.26
CA ALA A 166 12.22 -13.09 2.61
C ALA A 166 11.56 -12.40 1.40
N ASN A 167 12.18 -12.45 0.22
CA ASN A 167 11.62 -11.86 -1.01
C ASN A 167 10.44 -12.65 -1.59
N ARG A 168 10.33 -13.97 -1.33
CA ARG A 168 9.17 -14.78 -1.73
C ARG A 168 8.00 -14.52 -0.78
N ARG A 169 7.32 -13.39 -0.97
CA ARG A 169 6.21 -12.94 -0.11
C ARG A 169 4.96 -12.49 -0.88
N VAL A 170 3.92 -12.07 -0.16
CA VAL A 170 2.62 -11.56 -0.56
C VAL A 170 2.21 -10.63 0.55
N ASP A 171 2.19 -9.35 0.24
CA ASP A 171 1.89 -8.28 1.17
C ASP A 171 0.40 -7.94 1.07
N ILE A 172 -0.27 -7.65 2.19
CA ILE A 172 -1.65 -7.16 2.20
C ILE A 172 -1.70 -5.81 2.90
N GLN A 173 -1.87 -4.76 2.11
CA GLN A 173 -1.92 -3.38 2.56
C GLN A 173 -3.36 -2.88 2.58
N LEU A 174 -3.71 -2.14 3.64
CA LEU A 174 -5.02 -1.50 3.76
C LEU A 174 -4.85 -0.02 3.49
N VAL A 175 -5.48 0.47 2.44
CA VAL A 175 -5.41 1.87 2.02
C VAL A 175 -6.74 2.56 2.37
N PRO A 176 -6.72 3.67 3.12
CA PRO A 176 -7.91 4.44 3.40
C PRO A 176 -8.41 5.09 2.11
N GLN A 177 -9.39 4.47 1.50
CA GLN A 177 -10.13 4.97 0.35
C GLN A 177 -11.61 4.79 0.64
N ALA A 178 -12.20 5.76 1.36
CA ALA A 178 -13.61 5.70 1.72
C ALA A 178 -14.47 5.48 0.46
N GLY A 179 -15.14 4.32 0.40
CA GLY A 179 -15.99 3.93 -0.72
C GLY A 179 -15.40 2.89 -1.68
N ALA A 180 -14.13 2.50 -1.54
CA ALA A 180 -13.55 1.41 -2.34
C ALA A 180 -14.32 0.09 -2.17
N CYS A 181 -14.77 -0.16 -0.93
CA CYS A 181 -15.59 -1.32 -0.54
C CYS A 181 -17.10 -1.01 -0.45
N GLY A 182 -17.57 0.13 -0.97
CA GLY A 182 -18.99 0.47 -0.90
C GLY A 182 -19.83 -0.50 -1.74
N SER A 183 -20.91 -1.02 -1.16
CA SER A 183 -21.99 -1.65 -1.91
C SER A 183 -22.63 -0.59 -2.81
N GLY A 184 -22.51 -0.76 -4.12
CA GLY A 184 -23.38 -0.07 -5.07
C GLY A 184 -24.83 -0.46 -4.88
#